data_AF-A0A532F3Z6-F1
#
_entry.id   AF-A0A532F3Z6-F1
#
_cell.length_a   1.000
_cell.length_b   1.000
_cell.length_c   1.000
_cell.angle_alpha   90.00
_cell.angle_beta   90.00
_cell.angle_gamma   90.00
#
_symmetry.space_group_name_H-M   'P 1'
#
loop_
_entity.id
_entity.type
_entity.pdbx_description
1 polymer ?
#
loop_
_entity_poly.entity_id
_entity_poly.type
_entity_poly.pdbx_seq_one_letter_code
_entity_poly.pdbx_strand_id
1 'polypeptide(L)'
;MVFEQEDPQSAEMARPVASEPSEQGEITQALAPWRPSTRRRVDVETLALLTWPQGVSVESPAFEHFLASVVEPFCTRYPTKSTHVLYRRSLTYFFRWWGQAREQAGESDAFTAQLLQRYRGFLTTTEGQGTGTKLAARTINTYLASLRAFCTWLKNTGQIPFHPMREVKGLKIAKRFVRDSLTEAEVTRLMDTFDLTGTDEASQERRWRDYA
;
A
#
# COMPACT_ATOMS: atom_id res chain seq x y z
N MET A 1 -14.73 11.87 76.80
CA MET A 1 -13.74 10.87 76.32
C MET A 1 -14.53 9.82 75.55
N VAL A 2 -14.28 9.70 74.23
CA VAL A 2 -14.70 8.61 73.30
C VAL A 2 -16.23 8.53 73.01
N PHE A 3 -16.74 8.98 71.84
CA PHE A 3 -16.85 8.32 70.51
C PHE A 3 -17.65 7.00 70.56
N GLU A 4 -18.92 6.99 70.15
CA GLU A 4 -19.47 6.72 68.79
C GLU A 4 -19.41 5.25 68.35
N GLN A 5 -20.57 4.68 68.01
CA GLN A 5 -20.92 3.88 66.81
C GLN A 5 -22.30 3.22 67.04
N GLU A 6 -23.37 3.63 66.35
CA GLU A 6 -23.82 3.30 64.97
C GLU A 6 -24.68 2.02 64.89
N ASP A 7 -25.96 2.20 64.53
CA ASP A 7 -26.66 1.55 63.40
C ASP A 7 -28.02 2.28 63.23
N PRO A 8 -28.60 2.44 62.02
CA PRO A 8 -29.06 1.30 61.22
C PRO A 8 -28.86 1.40 59.70
N GLN A 9 -28.50 0.25 59.13
CA GLN A 9 -29.00 -0.29 57.85
C GLN A 9 -30.30 0.34 57.33
N SER A 10 -30.26 0.85 56.08
CA SER A 10 -31.06 0.33 54.94
C SER A 10 -31.10 1.36 53.80
N ALA A 11 -30.48 1.03 52.67
CA ALA A 11 -30.84 1.61 51.36
C ALA A 11 -30.36 0.70 50.23
N GLU A 12 -31.26 -0.19 49.82
CA GLU A 12 -31.66 -0.42 48.43
C GLU A 12 -30.57 -0.71 47.38
N MET A 13 -30.43 -2.01 47.10
CA MET A 13 -29.64 -2.57 46.00
C MET A 13 -30.25 -2.21 44.63
N ALA A 14 -29.66 -1.23 43.95
CA ALA A 14 -29.78 -1.08 42.50
C ALA A 14 -28.76 -2.00 41.80
N ARG A 15 -29.23 -3.04 41.11
CA ARG A 15 -28.40 -3.86 40.21
C ARG A 15 -27.99 -3.03 39.00
N PRO A 16 -26.70 -2.95 38.61
CA PRO A 16 -26.34 -2.41 37.32
C PRO A 16 -26.57 -3.47 36.23
N VAL A 17 -27.37 -3.10 35.24
CA VAL A 17 -27.50 -3.79 33.95
C VAL A 17 -26.10 -3.89 33.32
N ALA A 18 -25.63 -5.12 33.13
CA ALA A 18 -24.44 -5.40 32.35
C ALA A 18 -24.69 -4.90 30.92
N SER A 19 -24.04 -3.80 30.56
CA SER A 19 -23.98 -3.33 29.18
C SER A 19 -23.05 -4.28 28.42
N GLU A 20 -23.59 -4.98 27.42
CA GLU A 20 -22.79 -5.77 26.48
C GLU A 20 -21.72 -4.87 25.84
N PRO A 21 -20.46 -5.32 25.74
CA PRO A 21 -19.43 -4.57 25.05
C PRO A 21 -19.83 -4.49 23.57
N SER A 22 -20.08 -3.26 23.11
CA SER A 22 -20.35 -2.98 21.71
C SER A 22 -19.18 -3.48 20.86
N GLU A 23 -19.43 -4.40 19.92
CA GLU A 23 -18.43 -5.01 19.01
C GLU A 23 -17.52 -3.97 18.32
N GLN A 24 -18.02 -2.74 18.15
CA GLN A 24 -17.28 -1.61 17.60
C GLN A 24 -16.16 -1.13 18.52
N GLY A 25 -16.35 -1.18 19.84
CA GLY A 25 -15.32 -0.87 20.83
C GLY A 25 -14.19 -1.89 20.86
N GLU A 26 -14.52 -3.17 20.67
CA GLU A 26 -13.53 -4.26 20.62
C GLU A 26 -12.66 -4.20 19.37
N ILE A 27 -13.25 -3.90 18.20
CA ILE A 27 -12.48 -3.67 16.96
C ILE A 27 -11.58 -2.44 17.12
N THR A 28 -12.07 -1.37 17.75
CA THR A 28 -11.29 -0.14 17.95
C THR A 28 -10.17 -0.33 18.97
N GLN A 29 -10.36 -1.20 19.98
CA GLN A 29 -9.37 -1.55 20.99
C GLN A 29 -8.33 -2.55 20.47
N ALA A 30 -8.72 -3.51 19.62
CA ALA A 30 -7.81 -4.39 18.90
C ALA A 30 -6.89 -3.62 17.94
N LEU A 31 -7.34 -2.47 17.45
CA LEU A 31 -6.60 -1.56 16.57
C LEU A 31 -5.80 -0.46 17.31
N ALA A 32 -5.93 -0.33 18.64
CA ALA A 32 -5.20 0.68 19.42
C ALA A 32 -3.66 0.57 19.37
N PRO A 33 -3.04 -0.64 19.38
CA PRO A 33 -1.59 -0.77 19.15
C PRO A 33 -1.15 -0.44 17.71
N TRP A 34 -2.09 -0.25 16.78
CA TRP A 34 -1.84 -0.05 15.35
C TRP A 34 -1.90 1.41 14.93
N ARG A 35 -2.06 2.33 15.88
CA ARG A 35 -1.89 3.76 15.61
C ARG A 35 -0.39 4.07 15.46
N PRO A 36 0.04 4.79 14.41
CA PRO A 36 1.38 5.37 14.32
C PRO A 36 1.76 6.02 15.65
N SER A 37 2.81 5.50 16.30
CA SER A 37 3.28 6.01 17.58
C SER A 37 3.59 7.50 17.43
N THR A 38 2.76 8.37 18.01
CA THR A 38 3.06 9.79 18.08
C THR A 38 4.15 9.98 19.13
N ARG A 39 5.39 9.92 18.64
CA ARG A 39 6.66 10.23 19.31
C ARG A 39 7.05 9.33 20.49
N ARG A 40 8.00 8.43 20.24
CA ARG A 40 8.94 7.95 21.25
C ARG A 40 10.35 7.92 20.64
N ARG A 41 11.35 8.51 21.33
CA ARG A 41 12.77 8.32 20.97
C ARG A 41 13.11 6.85 21.19
N VAL A 42 13.70 6.20 20.17
CA VAL A 42 13.91 4.75 20.16
C VAL A 42 15.38 4.44 20.43
N ASP A 43 15.61 3.54 21.39
CA ASP A 43 16.90 2.95 21.75
C ASP A 43 17.39 2.01 20.64
N VAL A 44 18.70 1.98 20.40
CA VAL A 44 19.32 1.48 19.16
C VAL A 44 19.19 -0.05 18.99
N GLU A 45 18.89 -0.79 20.05
CA GLU A 45 18.89 -2.26 20.05
C GLU A 45 17.52 -2.92 19.79
N THR A 46 16.41 -2.17 19.75
CA THR A 46 15.07 -2.73 19.47
C THR A 46 14.59 -2.32 18.08
N LEU A 47 15.26 -2.79 17.03
CA LEU A 47 14.93 -2.53 15.63
C LEU A 47 13.70 -3.33 15.13
N ALA A 48 12.61 -3.35 15.90
CA ALA A 48 11.31 -3.86 15.45
C ALA A 48 10.58 -2.76 14.64
N LEU A 49 11.15 -2.48 13.48
CA LEU A 49 10.62 -1.60 12.44
C LEU A 49 9.42 -2.32 11.83
N LEU A 50 8.20 -1.78 11.91
CA LEU A 50 6.98 -2.34 11.32
C LEU A 50 6.92 -3.88 11.30
N THR A 51 6.36 -4.51 12.33
CA THR A 51 6.20 -5.97 12.34
C THR A 51 4.93 -6.39 11.61
N TRP A 52 4.97 -7.57 10.99
CA TRP A 52 3.77 -8.18 10.44
C TRP A 52 2.78 -8.51 11.58
N PRO A 53 1.47 -8.24 11.39
CA PRO A 53 0.46 -8.55 12.40
C PRO A 53 0.27 -10.04 12.67
N GLN A 54 0.25 -10.43 13.95
CA GLN A 54 -0.05 -11.80 14.35
C GLN A 54 -1.46 -12.20 13.90
N GLY A 55 -1.60 -13.43 13.39
CA GLY A 55 -2.90 -13.98 12.96
C GLY A 55 -3.47 -13.41 11.66
N VAL A 56 -2.78 -12.49 10.98
CA VAL A 56 -3.23 -11.95 9.69
C VAL A 56 -2.69 -12.79 8.56
N SER A 57 -3.60 -13.48 7.87
CA SER A 57 -3.32 -14.20 6.62
C SER A 57 -3.64 -13.33 5.40
N VAL A 58 -2.94 -13.55 4.30
CA VAL A 58 -3.03 -12.74 3.06
C VAL A 58 -4.41 -12.79 2.40
N GLU A 59 -5.15 -13.87 2.57
CA GLU A 59 -6.50 -14.05 2.00
C GLU A 59 -7.62 -13.57 2.95
N SER A 60 -7.27 -13.07 4.14
CA SER A 60 -8.24 -12.63 5.14
C SER A 60 -8.66 -11.16 4.95
N PRO A 61 -9.89 -10.77 5.34
CA PRO A 61 -10.28 -9.35 5.38
C PRO A 61 -9.38 -8.49 6.29
N ALA A 62 -8.75 -9.11 7.30
CA ALA A 62 -7.80 -8.44 8.18
C ALA A 62 -6.55 -7.93 7.43
N PHE A 63 -6.16 -8.59 6.33
CA PHE A 63 -5.08 -8.12 5.47
C PHE A 63 -5.43 -6.81 4.76
N GLU A 64 -6.66 -6.67 4.24
CA GLU A 64 -7.10 -5.43 3.59
C GLU A 64 -7.18 -4.27 4.59
N HIS A 65 -7.62 -4.53 5.83
CA HIS A 65 -7.58 -3.53 6.90
C HIS A 65 -6.15 -3.12 7.27
N PHE A 66 -5.23 -4.09 7.37
CA PHE A 66 -3.82 -3.82 7.58
C PHE A 66 -3.21 -2.97 6.44
N LEU A 67 -3.51 -3.31 5.18
CA LEU A 67 -3.07 -2.51 4.05
C LEU A 67 -3.65 -1.09 4.11
N ALA A 68 -4.92 -0.94 4.43
CA ALA A 68 -5.55 0.37 4.54
C ALA A 68 -4.89 1.21 5.65
N SER A 69 -4.55 0.62 6.80
CA SER A 69 -3.92 1.37 7.90
C SER A 69 -2.46 1.75 7.61
N VAL A 70 -1.73 0.94 6.86
CA VAL A 70 -0.30 1.15 6.59
C VAL A 70 -0.05 1.93 5.29
N VAL A 71 -0.79 1.65 4.23
CA VAL A 71 -0.54 2.19 2.88
C VAL A 71 -1.34 3.45 2.59
N GLU A 72 -2.59 3.54 3.03
CA GLU A 72 -3.45 4.69 2.72
C GLU A 72 -2.89 6.03 3.24
N PRO A 73 -2.34 6.13 4.46
CA PRO A 73 -1.75 7.39 4.95
C PRO A 73 -0.55 7.87 4.12
N PHE A 74 0.18 6.95 3.50
CA PHE A 74 1.25 7.30 2.57
C PHE A 74 0.66 7.81 1.24
N CYS A 75 -0.33 7.12 0.71
CA CYS A 75 -0.96 7.43 -0.57
C CYS A 75 -1.68 8.79 -0.59
N THR A 76 -2.38 9.15 0.49
CA THR A 76 -3.12 10.43 0.61
C THR A 76 -2.22 11.67 0.55
N ARG A 77 -0.90 11.50 0.72
CA ARG A 77 0.08 12.59 0.54
C ARG A 77 0.28 13.02 -0.91
N TYR A 78 -0.15 12.19 -1.88
CA TYR A 78 0.02 12.47 -3.30
C TYR A 78 -1.31 12.90 -3.92
N PRO A 79 -1.39 14.09 -4.57
CA PRO A 79 -2.64 14.61 -5.12
C PRO A 79 -3.11 13.84 -6.37
N THR A 80 -2.18 13.21 -7.10
CA THR A 80 -2.49 12.57 -8.38
C THR A 80 -3.06 11.17 -8.19
N LYS A 81 -4.27 10.92 -8.69
CA LYS A 81 -4.94 9.60 -8.63
C LYS A 81 -4.12 8.47 -9.25
N SER A 82 -3.45 8.71 -10.38
CA SER A 82 -2.61 7.69 -11.03
C SER A 82 -1.41 7.28 -10.17
N THR A 83 -0.80 8.23 -9.47
CA THR A 83 0.28 7.97 -8.49
C THR A 83 -0.23 7.16 -7.31
N HIS A 84 -1.43 7.48 -6.81
CA HIS A 84 -2.08 6.68 -5.76
C HIS A 84 -2.26 5.22 -6.22
N VAL A 85 -2.91 5.01 -7.37
CA VAL A 85 -3.14 3.65 -7.91
C VAL A 85 -1.83 2.89 -8.08
N LEU A 86 -0.78 3.55 -8.60
CA LEU A 86 0.53 2.94 -8.77
C LEU A 86 1.14 2.49 -7.45
N TYR A 87 1.18 3.37 -6.45
CA TYR A 87 1.76 3.06 -5.15
C TYR A 87 0.97 2.00 -4.41
N ARG A 88 -0.36 2.13 -4.36
CA ARG A 88 -1.24 1.15 -3.74
C ARG A 88 -1.01 -0.23 -4.36
N ARG A 89 -1.07 -0.35 -5.70
CA ARG A 89 -0.82 -1.62 -6.40
C ARG A 89 0.56 -2.20 -6.08
N SER A 90 1.60 -1.37 -6.12
CA SER A 90 2.98 -1.81 -5.91
C SER A 90 3.25 -2.26 -4.47
N LEU A 91 2.68 -1.55 -3.50
CA LEU A 91 2.83 -1.86 -2.08
C LEU A 91 1.97 -3.06 -1.67
N THR A 92 0.73 -3.14 -2.14
CA THR A 92 -0.12 -4.34 -1.96
C THR A 92 0.59 -5.58 -2.48
N TYR A 93 1.22 -5.51 -3.66
CA TYR A 93 1.97 -6.64 -4.22
C TYR A 93 3.12 -7.08 -3.31
N PHE A 94 3.87 -6.13 -2.76
CA PHE A 94 4.92 -6.40 -1.78
C PHE A 94 4.38 -7.05 -0.50
N PHE A 95 3.36 -6.46 0.13
CA PHE A 95 2.82 -6.96 1.39
C PHE A 95 2.15 -8.33 1.22
N ARG A 96 1.47 -8.59 0.10
CA ARG A 96 0.97 -9.92 -0.23
C ARG A 96 2.10 -10.94 -0.32
N TRP A 97 3.16 -10.62 -1.06
CA TRP A 97 4.34 -11.48 -1.13
C TRP A 97 4.95 -11.73 0.25
N TRP A 98 5.09 -10.69 1.08
CA TRP A 98 5.68 -10.83 2.41
C TRP A 98 4.85 -11.76 3.29
N GLY A 99 3.52 -11.60 3.32
CA GLY A 99 2.63 -12.49 4.05
C GLY A 99 2.73 -13.95 3.58
N GLN A 100 2.75 -14.18 2.27
CA GLN A 100 2.92 -15.52 1.69
C GLN A 100 4.29 -16.13 2.01
N ALA A 101 5.37 -15.34 1.93
CA ALA A 101 6.72 -15.78 2.24
C ALA A 101 6.87 -16.16 3.73
N ARG A 102 6.15 -15.47 4.62
CA ARG A 102 6.08 -15.83 6.04
C ARG A 102 5.42 -17.18 6.25
N GLU A 103 4.24 -17.38 5.65
CA GLU A 103 3.48 -18.63 5.78
C GLU A 103 4.21 -19.83 5.16
N GLN A 104 4.88 -19.64 4.01
CA GLN A 104 5.46 -20.75 3.23
C GLN A 104 6.94 -21.02 3.54
N ALA A 105 7.72 -19.98 3.78
CA ALA A 105 9.18 -20.07 3.88
C ALA A 105 9.72 -19.67 5.27
N GLY A 106 8.83 -19.37 6.24
CA GLY A 106 9.23 -18.93 7.58
C GLY A 106 9.98 -17.61 7.57
N GLU A 107 9.64 -16.71 6.63
CA GLU A 107 10.21 -15.36 6.57
C GLU A 107 9.97 -14.59 7.88
N SER A 108 10.87 -13.67 8.21
CA SER A 108 10.74 -12.88 9.44
C SER A 108 9.51 -11.97 9.42
N ASP A 109 8.90 -11.81 10.60
CA ASP A 109 7.86 -10.84 10.87
C ASP A 109 8.39 -9.39 10.87
N ALA A 110 9.70 -9.18 10.91
CA ALA A 110 10.28 -7.85 10.98
C ALA A 110 10.54 -7.24 9.60
N PHE A 111 10.21 -5.94 9.43
CA PHE A 111 10.50 -5.18 8.22
C PHE A 111 11.98 -4.77 8.15
N THR A 112 12.82 -5.69 7.70
CA THR A 112 14.29 -5.52 7.67
C THR A 112 14.84 -5.22 6.27
N ALA A 113 16.08 -4.75 6.18
CA ALA A 113 16.77 -4.62 4.90
C ALA A 113 16.94 -5.97 4.19
N GLN A 114 17.13 -7.05 4.95
CA GLN A 114 17.26 -8.41 4.40
C GLN A 114 15.96 -8.86 3.71
N LEU A 115 14.80 -8.60 4.32
CA LEU A 115 13.49 -8.85 3.72
C LEU A 115 13.36 -8.16 2.35
N LEU A 116 13.79 -6.89 2.26
CA LEU A 116 13.69 -6.11 1.02
C LEU A 116 14.67 -6.62 -0.06
N GLN A 117 15.84 -7.13 0.33
CA GLN A 117 16.74 -7.82 -0.61
C GLN A 117 16.13 -9.12 -1.12
N ARG A 118 15.46 -9.89 -0.26
CA ARG A 118 14.73 -11.11 -0.66
C ARG A 118 13.58 -10.79 -1.60
N TYR A 119 12.82 -9.73 -1.33
CA TYR A 119 11.77 -9.26 -2.23
C TYR A 119 12.32 -8.89 -3.61
N ARG A 120 13.45 -8.18 -3.65
CA ARG A 120 14.13 -7.89 -4.91
C ARG A 120 14.52 -9.17 -5.66
N GLY A 121 15.04 -10.16 -4.95
CA GLY A 121 15.34 -11.50 -5.50
C GLY A 121 14.10 -12.16 -6.09
N PHE A 122 13.01 -12.19 -5.34
CA PHE A 122 11.71 -12.68 -5.80
C PHE A 122 11.28 -11.98 -7.08
N LEU A 123 11.25 -10.65 -7.12
CA LEU A 123 10.86 -9.90 -8.33
C LEU A 123 11.70 -10.24 -9.57
N THR A 124 12.97 -10.62 -9.39
CA THR A 124 13.84 -11.03 -10.51
C THR A 124 13.61 -12.46 -11.00
N THR A 125 13.08 -13.34 -10.15
CA THR A 125 12.76 -14.72 -10.49
C THR A 125 11.30 -14.90 -10.90
N THR A 126 10.42 -13.97 -10.50
CA THR A 126 8.99 -14.03 -10.78
C THR A 126 8.68 -13.84 -12.26
N GLU A 127 7.81 -14.70 -12.76
CA GLU A 127 7.22 -14.60 -14.08
C GLU A 127 6.01 -13.66 -14.07
N GLY A 128 5.90 -12.84 -15.11
CA GLY A 128 4.75 -12.00 -15.38
C GLY A 128 3.51 -12.84 -15.63
N GLN A 129 2.40 -12.45 -15.01
CA GLN A 129 1.14 -13.19 -15.08
C GLN A 129 0.75 -13.52 -16.53
N GLY A 130 0.54 -14.80 -16.81
CA GLY A 130 -0.02 -15.30 -18.06
C GLY A 130 0.91 -15.33 -19.27
N THR A 131 2.18 -14.95 -19.14
CA THR A 131 3.13 -14.91 -20.28
C THR A 131 4.29 -15.90 -20.17
N GLY A 132 4.50 -16.51 -18.99
CA GLY A 132 5.67 -17.37 -18.73
C GLY A 132 7.01 -16.63 -18.86
N THR A 133 6.99 -15.29 -18.93
CA THR A 133 8.19 -14.47 -19.10
C THR A 133 8.51 -13.71 -17.83
N LYS A 134 9.79 -13.58 -17.47
CA LYS A 134 10.22 -12.83 -16.28
C LYS A 134 9.73 -11.38 -16.33
N LEU A 135 9.46 -10.81 -15.14
CA LEU A 135 9.11 -9.40 -15.02
C LEU A 135 10.16 -8.50 -15.68
N ALA A 136 9.70 -7.52 -16.47
CA ALA A 136 10.59 -6.55 -17.11
C ALA A 136 11.34 -5.71 -16.06
N ALA A 137 12.61 -5.40 -16.34
CA ALA A 137 13.45 -4.62 -15.42
C ALA A 137 12.86 -3.24 -15.07
N ARG A 138 12.13 -2.62 -16.00
CA ARG A 138 11.38 -1.37 -15.76
C ARG A 138 10.30 -1.57 -14.70
N THR A 139 9.49 -2.62 -14.82
CA THR A 139 8.43 -2.95 -13.86
C THR A 139 9.00 -3.22 -12.46
N ILE A 140 10.08 -4.00 -12.39
CA ILE A 140 10.79 -4.28 -11.12
C ILE A 140 11.29 -2.97 -10.49
N ASN A 141 11.91 -2.10 -11.29
CA ASN A 141 12.37 -0.80 -10.79
C ASN A 141 11.23 0.11 -10.33
N THR A 142 10.06 0.05 -10.98
CA THR A 142 8.86 0.74 -10.52
C THR A 142 8.44 0.25 -9.13
N TYR A 143 8.37 -1.07 -8.91
CA TYR A 143 8.05 -1.62 -7.59
C TYR A 143 9.08 -1.21 -6.51
N LEU A 144 10.37 -1.30 -6.83
CA LEU A 144 11.44 -0.87 -5.91
C LEU A 144 11.43 0.64 -5.67
N ALA A 145 11.01 1.45 -6.63
CA ALA A 145 10.86 2.89 -6.48
C ALA A 145 9.68 3.23 -5.55
N SER A 146 8.53 2.57 -5.71
CA SER A 146 7.40 2.70 -4.79
C SER A 146 7.77 2.32 -3.36
N LEU A 147 8.50 1.21 -3.16
CA LEU A 147 9.00 0.82 -1.85
C LEU A 147 10.00 1.83 -1.26
N ARG A 148 10.87 2.43 -2.08
CA ARG A 148 11.77 3.50 -1.60
C ARG A 148 10.99 4.72 -1.13
N ALA A 149 10.01 5.17 -1.91
CA ALA A 149 9.17 6.31 -1.54
C ALA A 149 8.43 6.04 -0.22
N PHE A 150 7.89 4.83 -0.06
CA PHE A 150 7.25 4.40 1.18
C PHE A 150 8.21 4.37 2.38
N CYS A 151 9.40 3.78 2.23
CA CYS A 151 10.42 3.77 3.29
C CYS A 151 10.91 5.19 3.65
N THR A 152 11.03 6.08 2.65
CA THR A 152 11.36 7.49 2.88
C THR A 152 10.27 8.16 3.70
N TRP A 153 9.00 7.92 3.36
CA TRP A 153 7.88 8.44 4.13
C TRP A 153 7.88 7.92 5.56
N LEU A 154 8.02 6.60 5.77
CA LEU A 154 8.12 6.00 7.11
C LEU A 154 9.24 6.64 7.95
N LYS A 155 10.41 6.88 7.34
CA LYS A 155 11.52 7.54 8.04
C LYS A 155 11.16 8.98 8.40
N ASN A 156 10.61 9.73 7.45
CA ASN A 156 10.26 11.14 7.64
C ASN A 156 9.13 11.34 8.66
N THR A 157 8.24 10.36 8.82
CA THR A 157 7.19 10.36 9.84
C THR A 157 7.65 9.77 11.17
N GLY A 158 8.91 9.33 11.28
CA GLY A 158 9.49 8.78 12.51
C GLY A 158 9.07 7.34 12.81
N GLN A 159 8.43 6.66 11.87
CA GLN A 159 7.98 5.27 12.01
C GLN A 159 9.13 4.27 11.94
N ILE A 160 10.24 4.65 11.28
CA ILE A 160 11.48 3.88 11.25
C ILE A 160 12.70 4.80 11.49
N PRO A 161 13.69 4.43 12.34
CA PRO A 161 14.93 5.18 12.55
C PRO A 161 15.82 5.30 11.30
N PHE A 162 15.85 4.28 10.43
CA PHE A 162 16.72 4.26 9.25
C PHE A 162 15.98 3.80 8.00
N HIS A 163 16.58 4.06 6.84
CA HIS A 163 15.99 3.73 5.54
C HIS A 163 16.47 2.34 5.07
N PRO A 164 15.66 1.26 5.16
CA PRO A 164 16.11 -0.11 4.89
C PRO A 164 16.44 -0.37 3.41
N MET A 165 15.82 0.37 2.48
CA MET A 165 16.17 0.27 1.05
C MET A 165 17.47 0.98 0.64
N ARG A 166 18.25 1.55 1.56
CA ARG A 166 19.46 2.33 1.21
C ARG A 166 20.47 1.50 0.41
N GLU A 167 20.55 0.21 0.69
CA GLU A 167 21.48 -0.74 0.06
C GLU A 167 20.83 -1.58 -1.06
N VAL A 168 19.50 -1.51 -1.20
CA VAL A 168 18.77 -2.26 -2.23
C VAL A 168 18.93 -1.53 -3.57
N LYS A 169 19.72 -2.11 -4.49
CA LYS A 169 19.98 -1.53 -5.81
C LYS A 169 18.88 -1.87 -6.81
N GLY A 170 18.53 -0.91 -7.67
CA GLY A 170 17.68 -1.18 -8.84
C GLY A 170 18.37 -2.08 -9.87
N LEU A 171 17.60 -2.57 -10.84
CA LEU A 171 18.11 -3.28 -12.00
C LEU A 171 18.64 -2.30 -13.05
N LYS A 172 19.72 -2.68 -13.74
CA LYS A 172 20.23 -1.92 -14.88
C LYS A 172 19.25 -2.08 -16.05
N ILE A 173 18.80 -0.97 -16.60
CA ILE A 173 17.98 -0.92 -17.82
C ILE A 173 18.89 -0.44 -18.95
N ALA A 174 18.96 -1.20 -20.05
CA ALA A 174 19.65 -0.73 -21.25
C ALA A 174 18.96 0.55 -21.76
N LYS A 175 19.74 1.56 -22.17
CA LYS A 175 19.27 2.92 -22.57
C LYS A 175 18.35 2.96 -23.82
N ARG A 176 17.79 1.84 -24.26
CA ARG A 176 17.17 1.69 -25.59
C ARG A 176 15.65 1.92 -25.64
N PHE A 177 15.04 2.51 -24.62
CA PHE A 177 13.58 2.69 -24.56
C PHE A 177 13.17 4.16 -24.67
N VAL A 178 13.37 4.74 -25.84
CA VAL A 178 12.38 5.66 -26.38
C VAL A 178 11.41 4.74 -27.15
N ARG A 179 10.10 4.85 -26.95
CA ARG A 179 9.17 4.23 -27.91
C ARG A 179 9.52 4.85 -29.25
N ASP A 180 9.76 4.05 -30.27
CA ASP A 180 10.04 4.61 -31.60
C ASP A 180 8.93 5.62 -31.91
N SER A 181 9.33 6.87 -32.12
CA SER A 181 8.40 7.89 -32.58
C SER A 181 7.90 7.42 -33.94
N LEU A 182 6.59 7.54 -34.18
CA LEU A 182 6.05 7.24 -35.50
C LEU A 182 6.83 8.08 -36.52
N THR A 183 7.37 7.39 -37.53
CA THR A 183 7.95 8.05 -38.69
C THR A 183 6.84 8.74 -39.49
N GLU A 184 7.19 9.77 -40.26
CA GLU A 184 6.22 10.47 -41.11
C GLU A 184 5.41 9.51 -41.99
N ALA A 185 6.08 8.49 -42.56
CA ALA A 185 5.42 7.45 -43.35
C ALA A 185 4.45 6.56 -42.54
N GLU A 186 4.73 6.31 -41.26
CA GLU A 186 3.79 5.60 -40.36
C GLU A 186 2.60 6.47 -39.98
N VAL A 187 2.81 7.78 -39.81
CA VAL A 187 1.74 8.75 -39.59
C VAL A 187 0.84 8.82 -40.81
N THR A 188 1.38 8.92 -42.03
CA THR A 188 0.59 8.92 -43.27
C THR A 188 -0.25 7.65 -43.38
N ARG A 189 0.35 6.46 -43.18
CA ARG A 189 -0.40 5.19 -43.19
C ARG A 189 -1.50 5.13 -42.13
N LEU A 190 -1.25 5.70 -40.96
CA LEU A 190 -2.23 5.76 -39.89
C LEU A 190 -3.40 6.68 -40.25
N MET A 191 -3.12 7.85 -40.84
CA MET A 191 -4.15 8.79 -41.31
C MET A 191 -5.00 8.18 -42.42
N ASP A 192 -4.39 7.49 -43.39
CA ASP A 192 -5.09 6.79 -44.47
C ASP A 192 -6.01 5.68 -43.95
N THR A 193 -5.74 5.14 -42.75
CA THR A 193 -6.61 4.15 -42.10
C THR A 193 -7.91 4.76 -41.55
N PHE A 194 -7.91 6.07 -41.24
CA PHE A 194 -9.08 6.77 -40.69
C PHE A 194 -10.02 7.35 -41.76
N ASP A 195 -9.59 7.45 -43.02
CA ASP A 195 -10.38 8.03 -44.12
C ASP A 195 -11.41 7.07 -44.75
N LEU A 196 -11.69 5.91 -44.13
CA LEU A 196 -12.67 4.93 -44.64
C LEU A 196 -13.91 4.71 -43.74
N THR A 197 -14.22 5.64 -42.84
CA THR A 197 -15.56 5.70 -42.20
C THR A 197 -16.21 7.05 -42.43
N GLY A 198 -16.76 7.21 -43.64
CA GLY A 198 -17.85 8.11 -44.02
C GLY A 198 -18.07 9.35 -43.16
N THR A 199 -17.34 10.42 -43.45
CA THR A 199 -17.83 11.76 -43.16
C THR A 199 -18.55 12.23 -44.41
N ASP A 200 -19.86 12.02 -44.46
CA ASP A 200 -20.71 12.74 -45.39
C ASP A 200 -20.54 14.24 -45.09
N GLU A 201 -19.91 14.98 -46.00
CA GLU A 201 -19.66 16.43 -45.87
C GLU A 201 -20.97 17.18 -45.54
N ALA A 202 -22.11 16.71 -46.07
CA ALA A 202 -23.42 17.28 -45.80
C ALA A 202 -23.89 17.09 -44.35
N SER A 203 -23.42 16.06 -43.66
CA SER A 203 -23.71 15.80 -42.24
C SER A 203 -22.79 16.62 -41.32
N GLN A 204 -21.57 16.90 -41.76
CA GLN A 204 -20.61 17.73 -41.04
C GLN A 204 -21.04 19.22 -41.07
N GLU A 205 -21.51 19.70 -42.22
CA GLU A 205 -21.92 21.10 -42.38
C GLU A 205 -23.25 21.43 -41.67
N ARG A 206 -24.21 20.50 -41.60
CA ARG A 206 -25.42 20.67 -40.77
C ARG A 206 -25.08 20.83 -39.29
N ARG A 207 -24.14 20.01 -38.81
CA ARG A 207 -23.72 20.01 -37.41
C ARG A 207 -22.99 21.30 -37.00
N TRP A 208 -22.36 21.99 -37.97
CA TRP A 208 -21.75 23.31 -37.75
C TRP A 208 -22.75 24.46 -37.78
N ARG A 209 -23.85 24.34 -38.55
CA ARG A 209 -24.92 25.36 -38.56
C ARG A 209 -25.77 25.35 -37.30
N ASP A 210 -26.00 24.20 -36.68
CA ASP A 210 -26.79 24.08 -35.45
C ASP A 210 -26.05 24.58 -34.19
N TYR A 211 -24.77 24.95 -34.31
CA TYR A 211 -23.94 25.44 -33.21
C TYR A 211 -23.74 26.96 -33.20
N ALA A 212 -24.34 27.69 -34.15
CA ALA A 212 -24.32 29.15 -34.26
C ALA A 212 -25.66 29.75 -33.81
#